data_AF-A0A5N5T3J2-F1
#
_entry.id   AF-A0A5N5T3J2-F1
#
_cell.length_a   1.000
_cell.length_b   1.000
_cell.length_c   1.000
_cell.angle_alpha   90.00
_cell.angle_beta   90.00
_cell.angle_gamma   90.00
#
_symmetry.space_group_name_H-M   'P 1'
#
loop_
_entity.id
_entity.type
_entity.pdbx_description
1 polymer ?
#
loop_
_entity_poly.entity_id
_entity_poly.type
_entity_poly.pdbx_seq_one_letter_code
_entity_poly.pdbx_strand_id
1 'polypeptide(L)'
;MRDHPHHRPLILAGMWGIRLRDESREKIRRIRDQMYEESFDDVKNGLDQKLLLKFLWPEFNDDFLAHDSYVCFHFNGSSPFPTRREGRKFVGAAIFRYPSSRVKEKCPVKCRPKTHQDWEYC
;
A
#
# COMPACT_ATOMS: atom_id res chain seq x y z
N MET A 1 1.23 0.65 -1.84
CA MET A 1 2.67 0.55 -1.50
C MET A 1 2.83 -0.27 -0.22
N ARG A 2 3.72 -1.27 -0.20
CA ARG A 2 3.94 -2.19 0.93
C ARG A 2 5.41 -2.24 1.30
N ASP A 3 5.84 -1.24 2.08
CA ASP A 3 7.25 -0.95 2.30
C ASP A 3 7.82 -1.42 3.66
N HIS A 4 7.06 -2.19 4.43
CA HIS A 4 7.42 -2.70 5.75
C HIS A 4 6.93 -4.16 5.90
N PRO A 5 7.58 -5.04 6.67
CA PRO A 5 7.12 -6.42 6.90
C PRO A 5 5.69 -6.57 7.42
N HIS A 6 5.16 -5.52 8.04
CA HIS A 6 3.79 -5.45 8.57
C HIS A 6 2.79 -4.78 7.60
N HIS A 7 3.24 -4.24 6.48
CA HIS A 7 2.38 -3.69 5.42
C HIS A 7 1.81 -4.81 4.55
N ARG A 8 0.97 -5.66 5.16
CA ARG A 8 0.40 -6.87 4.56
C ARG A 8 -0.96 -6.72 3.88
N PRO A 9 -1.77 -5.67 4.10
CA PRO A 9 -3.01 -5.52 3.34
C PRO A 9 -2.77 -5.33 1.84
N LEU A 10 -3.67 -5.87 1.01
CA LEU A 10 -3.63 -5.72 -0.45
C LEU A 10 -3.67 -4.24 -0.87
N ILE A 11 -4.55 -3.43 -0.25
CA ILE A 11 -4.53 -1.97 -0.40
C ILE A 11 -4.33 -1.38 0.99
N LEU A 12 -3.10 -1.04 1.36
CA LEU A 12 -2.84 -0.45 2.67
C LEU A 12 -3.51 0.93 2.78
N ALA A 13 -4.39 1.13 3.75
CA ALA A 13 -5.27 2.30 3.81
C ALA A 13 -4.54 3.65 3.84
N GLY A 14 -3.36 3.70 4.46
CA GLY A 14 -2.52 4.90 4.44
C GLY A 14 -1.57 5.03 3.24
N MET A 15 -1.34 3.95 2.48
CA MET A 15 -0.24 3.87 1.49
C MET A 15 -0.75 3.50 0.09
N TRP A 16 -1.83 4.16 -0.33
CA TRP A 16 -2.38 4.08 -1.67
C TRP A 16 -2.72 5.47 -2.18
N GLY A 17 -2.96 5.56 -3.48
CA GLY A 17 -3.44 6.76 -4.14
C GLY A 17 -3.98 6.39 -5.51
N ILE A 18 -4.71 7.31 -6.11
CA ILE A 18 -5.29 7.12 -7.44
C ILE A 18 -5.02 8.34 -8.30
N ARG A 19 -4.73 8.09 -9.58
CA ARG A 19 -4.68 9.14 -10.59
C ARG A 19 -6.10 9.44 -11.05
N LEU A 20 -6.62 10.61 -10.70
CA LEU A 20 -7.90 11.07 -11.21
C LEU A 20 -7.77 11.47 -12.69
N ARG A 21 -8.67 10.94 -13.50
CA ARG A 21 -8.90 11.29 -14.90
C ARG A 21 -10.39 11.60 -15.06
N ASP A 22 -10.77 12.26 -16.14
CA ASP A 22 -12.17 12.64 -16.34
C ASP A 22 -13.09 11.39 -16.36
N GLU A 23 -12.64 10.30 -16.98
CA GLU A 23 -13.38 9.04 -17.03
C GLU A 23 -13.53 8.32 -15.67
N SER A 24 -12.59 8.50 -14.73
CA SER A 24 -12.60 7.82 -13.43
C SER A 24 -13.25 8.63 -12.32
N ARG A 25 -13.47 9.94 -12.53
CA ARG A 25 -13.93 10.88 -11.49
C ARG A 25 -15.29 10.49 -10.91
N GLU A 26 -16.27 10.21 -11.77
CA GLU A 26 -17.61 9.82 -11.32
C GLU A 26 -17.62 8.44 -10.65
N LYS A 27 -16.80 7.50 -11.15
CA LYS A 27 -16.62 6.19 -10.52
C LYS A 27 -16.07 6.33 -9.10
N ILE A 28 -15.02 7.13 -8.91
CA ILE A 28 -14.42 7.38 -7.59
C ILE A 28 -15.38 8.10 -6.66
N ARG A 29 -16.16 9.06 -7.17
CA ARG A 29 -17.20 9.72 -6.38
C ARG A 29 -18.22 8.73 -5.84
N ARG A 30 -18.70 7.80 -6.68
CA ARG A 30 -19.64 6.74 -6.28
C ARG A 30 -19.04 5.83 -5.21
N ILE A 31 -17.82 5.35 -5.41
CA ILE A 31 -17.13 4.48 -4.43
C ILE A 31 -16.99 5.18 -3.08
N ARG A 32 -16.57 6.45 -3.10
CA ARG A 32 -16.48 7.27 -1.89
C ARG A 32 -17.82 7.36 -1.18
N ASP A 33 -18.90 7.65 -1.90
CA ASP A 33 -20.23 7.80 -1.32
C ASP A 33 -20.72 6.48 -0.70
N GLN A 34 -20.48 5.34 -1.38
CA GLN A 34 -20.76 4.01 -0.83
C GLN A 34 -19.96 3.70 0.45
N MET A 35 -18.68 4.06 0.48
CA MET A 35 -17.84 3.89 1.67
C MET A 35 -18.39 4.72 2.84
N TYR A 36 -18.77 5.98 2.61
CA TYR A 36 -19.34 6.84 3.65
C TYR A 36 -20.68 6.35 4.16
N GLU A 37 -21.58 5.93 3.27
CA GLU A 37 -22.89 5.40 3.63
C GLU A 37 -22.77 4.16 4.53
N GLU A 38 -21.86 3.25 4.21
CA GLU A 38 -21.63 2.05 5.02
C GLU A 38 -20.95 2.35 6.36
N SER A 39 -20.12 3.38 6.43
CA SER A 39 -19.40 3.75 7.66
C SER A 39 -20.10 4.80 8.52
N PHE A 40 -21.27 5.29 8.13
CA PHE A 40 -21.82 6.57 8.62
C PHE A 40 -21.81 6.70 10.15
N ASP A 41 -22.20 5.65 10.87
CA ASP A 41 -22.24 5.61 12.34
C ASP A 41 -21.17 4.70 12.97
N ASP A 42 -20.20 4.19 12.19
CA ASP A 42 -19.17 3.29 12.70
C ASP A 42 -17.92 4.06 13.17
N VAL A 43 -17.62 3.92 14.46
CA VAL A 43 -16.47 4.55 15.14
C VAL A 43 -15.27 3.60 15.30
N LYS A 44 -15.32 2.39 14.72
CA LYS A 44 -14.25 1.40 14.84
C LYS A 44 -13.04 1.77 13.97
N ASN A 45 -11.86 1.64 14.55
CA ASN A 45 -10.61 1.79 13.84
C ASN A 45 -10.42 0.70 12.77
N GLY A 46 -9.80 1.06 11.64
CA GLY A 46 -9.45 0.12 10.57
C GLY A 46 -10.61 -0.29 9.66
N LEU A 47 -11.76 0.39 9.75
CA LEU A 47 -12.88 0.17 8.84
C LEU A 47 -12.53 0.54 7.40
N ASP A 48 -11.79 1.63 7.22
CA ASP A 48 -11.23 2.10 5.93
C ASP A 48 -10.51 0.97 5.18
N GLN A 49 -9.68 0.21 5.89
CA GLN A 49 -8.93 -0.93 5.35
C GLN A 49 -9.84 -2.01 4.75
N LYS A 50 -11.03 -2.23 5.32
CA LYS A 50 -12.03 -3.19 4.82
C LYS A 50 -12.83 -2.62 3.66
N LEU A 51 -13.25 -1.37 3.78
CA LEU A 51 -14.03 -0.67 2.76
C LEU A 51 -13.28 -0.53 1.44
N LEU A 52 -11.97 -0.31 1.49
CA LEU A 52 -11.11 -0.30 0.30
C LEU A 52 -11.14 -1.65 -0.44
N LEU A 53 -11.13 -2.77 0.29
CA LEU A 53 -11.23 -4.09 -0.34
C LEU A 53 -12.63 -4.37 -0.88
N LYS A 54 -13.66 -3.85 -0.22
CA LYS A 54 -15.06 -4.07 -0.59
C LYS A 54 -15.48 -3.27 -1.82
N PHE A 55 -15.12 -1.98 -1.86
CA PHE A 55 -15.65 -1.06 -2.87
C PHE A 55 -14.60 -0.60 -3.89
N LEU A 56 -13.36 -0.36 -3.48
CA LEU A 56 -12.33 0.15 -4.39
C LEU A 56 -11.68 -0.98 -5.20
N TRP A 57 -11.24 -2.06 -4.55
CA TRP A 57 -10.48 -3.11 -5.24
C TRP A 57 -11.21 -3.77 -6.42
N PRO A 58 -12.51 -4.11 -6.34
CA PRO A 58 -13.19 -4.74 -7.47
C PRO A 58 -13.19 -3.88 -8.75
N GLU A 59 -13.10 -2.56 -8.59
CA GLU A 59 -13.18 -1.59 -9.68
C GLU A 59 -11.83 -1.27 -10.35
N PHE A 60 -10.72 -1.65 -9.72
CA PHE A 60 -9.35 -1.29 -10.13
C PHE A 60 -8.35 -2.46 -10.00
N ASN A 61 -8.83 -3.70 -9.94
CA ASN A 61 -7.96 -4.88 -9.80
C ASN A 61 -7.16 -5.23 -11.07
N ASP A 62 -7.46 -4.56 -12.19
CA ASP A 62 -6.82 -4.68 -13.49
C ASP A 62 -6.04 -3.42 -13.90
N ASP A 63 -6.33 -2.25 -13.31
CA ASP A 63 -5.62 -0.98 -13.53
C ASP A 63 -4.96 -0.48 -12.24
N PHE A 64 -3.78 -1.05 -11.91
CA PHE A 64 -3.02 -0.63 -10.74
C PHE A 64 -1.50 -0.79 -10.91
N LEU A 65 -0.76 -0.01 -10.12
CA LEU A 65 0.67 -0.21 -9.88
C LEU A 65 0.90 -0.49 -8.40
N ALA A 66 1.63 -1.56 -8.10
CA ALA A 66 1.97 -1.92 -6.73
C ALA A 66 3.48 -2.08 -6.54
N HIS A 67 4.00 -1.40 -5.52
CA HIS A 67 5.36 -1.61 -5.02
C HIS A 67 5.34 -2.34 -3.68
N ASP A 68 6.20 -3.36 -3.54
CA ASP A 68 6.26 -4.24 -2.38
C ASP A 68 7.70 -4.69 -2.08
N SER A 69 8.13 -4.46 -0.84
CA SER A 69 9.47 -4.80 -0.33
C SER A 69 9.53 -6.13 0.42
N TYR A 70 8.39 -6.70 0.87
CA TYR A 70 8.37 -7.79 1.85
C TYR A 70 7.39 -8.93 1.56
N VAL A 71 6.24 -8.66 0.96
CA VAL A 71 5.17 -9.64 0.72
C VAL A 71 4.76 -9.72 -0.76
N CYS A 72 5.71 -9.41 -1.65
CA CYS A 72 5.52 -9.40 -3.10
C CYS A 72 5.01 -10.73 -3.68
N PHE A 73 5.20 -11.84 -2.96
CA PHE A 73 4.76 -13.18 -3.35
C PHE A 73 3.33 -13.51 -2.91
N HIS A 74 2.69 -12.67 -2.09
CA HIS A 74 1.28 -12.82 -1.72
C HIS A 74 0.32 -12.21 -2.74
N PHE A 75 0.77 -11.20 -3.49
CA PHE A 75 -0.10 -10.42 -4.39
C PHE A 75 0.51 -10.34 -5.78
N ASN A 76 -0.21 -10.88 -6.76
CA ASN A 76 0.14 -10.74 -8.18
C ASN A 76 0.18 -9.26 -8.59
N GLY A 77 1.02 -8.92 -9.57
CA GLY A 77 1.19 -7.55 -10.05
C GLY A 77 2.07 -6.65 -9.17
N SER A 78 2.65 -7.19 -8.09
CA SER A 78 3.62 -6.44 -7.27
C SER A 78 4.99 -6.35 -7.94
N SER A 79 5.55 -5.14 -7.98
CA SER A 79 6.93 -4.88 -8.36
C SER A 79 7.78 -4.49 -7.13
N PRO A 80 9.10 -4.68 -7.14
CA PRO A 80 9.99 -4.10 -6.15
C PRO A 80 9.88 -2.56 -6.11
N PHE A 81 10.30 -1.93 -5.02
CA PHE A 81 10.45 -0.47 -5.00
C PHE A 81 11.54 -0.03 -5.99
N PRO A 82 11.34 1.09 -6.72
CA PRO A 82 12.25 1.53 -7.78
C PRO A 82 13.49 2.28 -7.24
N THR A 83 13.55 2.53 -5.93
CA THR A 83 14.59 3.33 -5.29
C THR A 83 15.17 2.58 -4.10
N ARG A 84 16.47 2.70 -3.88
CA ARG A 84 17.13 2.18 -2.68
C ARG A 84 16.63 2.91 -1.43
N ARG A 85 16.30 2.15 -0.39
CA ARG A 85 15.95 2.68 0.93
C ARG A 85 17.10 3.39 1.59
N GLU A 86 16.80 4.58 2.10
CA GLU A 86 17.72 5.39 2.87
C GLU A 86 17.57 5.12 4.38
N GLY A 87 18.67 4.75 5.06
CA GLY A 87 18.73 4.70 6.52
C GLY A 87 17.65 3.84 7.20
N ARG A 88 17.18 2.78 6.51
CA ARG A 88 16.09 1.88 6.95
C ARG A 88 14.72 2.58 7.16
N LYS A 89 14.53 3.79 6.64
CA LYS A 89 13.25 4.52 6.64
C LYS A 89 12.27 3.82 5.71
N PHE A 90 10.98 3.88 5.95
CA PHE A 90 9.99 3.27 5.06
C PHE A 90 8.78 4.17 4.83
N VAL A 91 8.12 3.98 3.69
CA VAL A 91 6.92 4.72 3.32
C VAL A 91 5.81 4.42 4.33
N GLY A 92 5.32 5.47 5.00
CA GLY A 92 4.30 5.36 6.04
C GLY A 92 4.82 5.21 7.47
N ALA A 93 6.13 5.32 7.69
CA ALA A 93 6.70 5.32 9.03
C ALA A 93 6.23 6.53 9.85
N ALA A 94 5.73 6.28 11.06
CA ALA A 94 5.31 7.33 12.00
C ALA A 94 6.51 7.98 12.72
N ILE A 95 7.50 8.44 11.95
CA ILE A 95 8.80 8.91 12.46
C ILE A 95 8.71 10.10 13.42
N PHE A 96 7.69 10.95 13.28
CA PHE A 96 7.51 12.09 14.19
C PHE A 96 7.09 11.64 15.60
N ARG A 97 6.24 10.60 15.70
CA ARG A 97 5.82 10.04 16.98
C ARG A 97 6.82 9.01 17.51
N TYR A 98 7.46 8.27 16.60
CA TYR A 98 8.41 7.21 16.91
C TYR A 98 9.68 7.38 16.07
N PRO A 99 10.64 8.22 16.51
CA PRO A 99 11.86 8.54 15.74
C PRO A 99 12.68 7.31 15.34
N SER A 100 12.63 6.26 16.15
CA SER A 100 13.31 4.98 15.92
C SER A 100 12.56 4.02 14.98
N SER A 101 11.39 4.41 14.44
CA SER A 101 10.60 3.60 13.50
C SER A 101 11.39 3.39 12.21
N ARG A 102 11.98 2.20 12.08
CA ARG A 102 12.85 1.77 11.00
C ARG A 102 12.64 0.28 10.76
N VAL A 103 12.86 -0.17 9.54
CA VAL A 103 12.80 -1.61 9.27
C VAL A 103 14.00 -2.32 9.91
N LYS A 104 13.79 -3.52 10.46
CA LYS A 104 14.85 -4.31 11.10
C LYS A 104 15.27 -5.50 10.24
N GLU A 105 14.34 -6.03 9.48
CA GLU A 105 14.47 -7.24 8.69
C GLU A 105 14.94 -6.91 7.27
N LYS A 106 15.83 -7.76 6.75
CA LYS A 106 16.18 -7.73 5.33
C LYS A 106 14.96 -8.09 4.48
N CYS A 107 14.81 -7.46 3.33
CA CYS A 107 13.82 -7.82 2.34
C CYS A 107 14.11 -9.22 1.78
N PRO A 108 13.07 -10.03 1.53
CA PRO A 108 13.22 -11.30 0.82
C PRO A 108 13.87 -11.08 -0.54
N VAL A 109 14.81 -11.96 -0.91
CA VAL A 109 15.54 -11.90 -2.20
C VAL A 109 14.58 -11.75 -3.39
N LYS A 110 13.46 -12.48 -3.36
CA LYS A 110 12.41 -12.43 -4.41
C LYS A 110 11.74 -11.06 -4.57
N CYS A 111 11.71 -10.24 -3.51
CA CYS A 111 11.10 -8.91 -3.52
C CYS A 111 12.10 -7.78 -3.81
N ARG A 112 13.37 -8.11 -4.03
CA ARG A 112 14.40 -7.14 -4.43
C ARG A 112 14.34 -6.87 -5.94
N PRO A 113 14.72 -5.67 -6.40
CA PRO A 113 14.88 -5.41 -7.82
C PRO A 113 15.87 -6.41 -8.45
N LYS A 114 15.53 -6.96 -9.62
CA LYS A 114 16.38 -7.97 -10.30
C LYS A 114 17.81 -7.46 -10.54
N THR A 115 17.97 -6.17 -10.79
CA THR A 115 19.25 -5.50 -11.05
C THR A 115 19.97 -5.02 -9.78
N HIS A 116 19.32 -5.10 -8.60
CA HIS A 116 19.84 -4.57 -7.33
C HIS A 116 19.58 -5.54 -6.17
N GLN A 117 20.15 -6.74 -6.26
CA GLN A 117 20.04 -7.75 -5.19
C GLN A 117 20.83 -7.36 -3.93
N ASP A 118 21.74 -6.39 -4.04
CA ASP A 118 22.51 -5.77 -2.95
C ASP A 118 21.66 -4.84 -2.06
N TRP A 119 20.46 -4.46 -2.48
CA TRP A 119 19.51 -3.69 -1.66
C TRP A 119 18.84 -4.60 -0.64
N GLU A 120 19.60 -4.99 0.39
CA GLU A 120 19.17 -6.01 1.35
C GLU A 120 17.96 -5.59 2.19
N TYR A 121 17.68 -4.30 2.30
CA TYR A 121 16.52 -3.75 2.99
C TYR A 121 15.51 -3.13 2.02
N CYS A 122 15.67 -3.36 0.70
CA CYS A 122 15.02 -2.71 -0.46
C CYS A 122 14.90 -1.21 -0.31
#